data_AF-A0A0X8GN18-F1
#
_entry.id   AF-A0A0X8GN18-F1
#
_cell.length_a   1.000
_cell.length_b   1.000
_cell.length_c   1.000
_cell.angle_alpha   90.00
_cell.angle_beta   90.00
_cell.angle_gamma   90.00
#
_symmetry.space_group_name_H-M   'P 1'
#
loop_
_entity.id
_entity.type
_entity.pdbx_description
1 polymer ?
#
loop_
_entity_poly.entity_id
_entity_poly.type
_entity_poly.pdbx_seq_one_letter_code
_entity_poly.pdbx_strand_id
1 'polypeptide(L)'
;MLRRVNSGHLIWQAPNGSAGTLSPELIKFLSKWKQTRFWSKEAGGLLLGFVDKETDGLLIESATKPGAGDSCGRTSFYRGSRHQKDAEEWNRATGGRGTQLGLWHTHPEPTPQPSTTDLEDCRKVIETGSFAVGGLLYIIVGTNSIGCWFAKYKEPLILLGYFEP
;
A
#
# COMPACT_ATOMS: atom_id res chain seq x y z
N MET A 1 -1.75 -15.74 -1.10
CA MET A 1 -2.48 -15.94 -2.36
C MET A 1 -3.51 -14.84 -2.54
N LEU A 2 -3.64 -14.30 -3.76
CA LEU A 2 -4.63 -13.28 -4.12
C LEU A 2 -5.84 -13.93 -4.79
N ARG A 3 -7.06 -13.48 -4.45
CA ARG A 3 -8.30 -13.94 -5.08
C ARG A 3 -9.30 -12.79 -5.19
N ARG A 4 -9.78 -12.50 -6.41
CA ARG A 4 -10.89 -11.56 -6.59
C ARG A 4 -12.22 -12.26 -6.37
N VAL A 5 -13.14 -11.61 -5.66
CA VAL A 5 -14.50 -12.13 -5.40
C VAL A 5 -15.56 -11.32 -6.14
N ASN A 6 -16.81 -11.81 -6.16
CA ASN A 6 -17.90 -11.20 -6.94
C ASN A 6 -18.18 -9.73 -6.60
N SER A 7 -17.88 -9.30 -5.37
CA SER A 7 -17.98 -7.88 -4.96
C SER A 7 -16.87 -6.99 -5.54
N GLY A 8 -15.99 -7.52 -6.41
CA GLY A 8 -14.84 -6.82 -6.97
C GLY A 8 -13.65 -6.70 -6.02
N HIS A 9 -13.82 -7.02 -4.74
CA HIS A 9 -12.76 -6.99 -3.74
C HIS A 9 -11.68 -8.02 -4.06
N LEU A 10 -10.43 -7.66 -3.80
CA LEU A 10 -9.30 -8.58 -3.85
C LEU A 10 -8.98 -9.04 -2.44
N ILE A 11 -9.17 -10.33 -2.17
CA ILE A 11 -8.78 -10.98 -0.93
C ILE A 11 -7.31 -11.39 -1.05
N TRP A 12 -6.56 -11.17 0.02
CA TRP A 12 -5.19 -11.66 0.14
C TRP A 12 -5.00 -12.41 1.45
N GLN A 13 -4.07 -13.36 1.42
CA GLN A 13 -3.67 -14.16 2.58
C GLN A 13 -2.17 -14.44 2.52
N ALA A 14 -1.48 -14.22 3.63
CA ALA A 14 -0.08 -14.53 3.84
C ALA A 14 0.10 -15.91 4.51
N PRO A 15 1.24 -16.58 4.33
CA PRO A 15 1.52 -17.89 4.95
C PRO A 15 1.47 -17.88 6.48
N ASN A 16 1.70 -16.73 7.11
CA ASN A 16 1.66 -16.55 8.56
C ASN A 16 0.24 -16.34 9.13
N GLY A 17 -0.80 -16.51 8.30
CA GLY A 17 -2.20 -16.38 8.69
C GLY A 17 -2.79 -14.99 8.53
N SER A 18 -1.97 -13.94 8.38
CA SER A 18 -2.46 -12.58 8.13
C SER A 18 -3.24 -12.51 6.81
N ALA A 19 -4.36 -11.81 6.82
CA ALA A 19 -5.25 -11.71 5.67
C ALA A 19 -5.89 -10.32 5.59
N GLY A 20 -6.52 -10.04 4.45
CA GLY A 20 -7.21 -8.79 4.27
C GLY A 20 -7.84 -8.65 2.89
N THR A 21 -8.33 -7.44 2.62
CA THR A 21 -8.99 -7.08 1.37
C THR A 21 -8.46 -5.77 0.82
N LEU A 22 -8.49 -5.64 -0.51
CA LEU A 22 -8.38 -4.36 -1.22
C LEU A 22 -9.74 -4.06 -1.84
N SER A 23 -10.28 -2.87 -1.58
CA SER A 23 -11.52 -2.42 -2.21
C SER A 23 -11.32 -2.17 -3.71
N PRO A 24 -12.35 -2.38 -4.56
CA PRO A 24 -12.25 -2.08 -5.99
C PRO A 24 -12.02 -0.59 -6.26
N GLU A 25 -12.50 0.31 -5.40
CA GLU A 25 -12.29 1.75 -5.47
C GLU A 25 -10.82 2.11 -5.25
N LEU A 26 -10.15 1.47 -4.29
CA LEU A 26 -8.72 1.61 -4.06
C LEU A 26 -7.93 1.15 -5.28
N ILE A 27 -8.24 -0.03 -5.83
CA ILE A 27 -7.56 -0.55 -7.02
C ILE A 27 -7.69 0.46 -8.17
N LYS A 28 -8.92 0.92 -8.44
CA LYS A 28 -9.18 1.95 -9.46
C LYS A 28 -8.44 3.26 -9.18
N PHE A 29 -8.24 3.64 -7.92
CA PHE A 29 -7.45 4.81 -7.55
C PHE A 29 -5.97 4.61 -7.88
N LEU A 30 -5.36 3.51 -7.44
CA LEU A 30 -3.95 3.17 -7.67
C LEU A 30 -3.62 3.14 -9.16
N SER A 31 -4.50 2.55 -9.97
CA SER A 31 -4.33 2.38 -11.42
C SER A 31 -4.26 3.68 -12.22
N LYS A 32 -4.70 4.81 -11.63
CA LYS A 32 -4.58 6.14 -12.24
C LYS A 32 -3.15 6.69 -12.16
N TRP A 33 -2.32 6.15 -11.27
CA TRP A 33 -0.97 6.65 -10.99
C TRP A 33 0.12 5.94 -11.80
N LYS A 34 -0.22 4.98 -12.66
CA LYS A 34 0.75 4.26 -13.50
C LYS A 34 1.69 5.22 -14.23
N GLN A 35 2.99 4.94 -14.16
CA GLN A 35 4.04 5.74 -14.81
C GLN A 35 4.18 5.42 -16.30
N THR A 36 3.14 5.70 -17.09
CA THR A 36 3.09 5.30 -18.51
C THR A 36 3.91 6.19 -19.46
N ARG A 37 4.29 7.40 -19.05
CA ARG A 37 5.08 8.32 -19.88
C ARG A 37 6.54 8.30 -19.43
N PHE A 38 7.47 8.58 -20.36
CA PHE A 38 8.91 8.59 -20.03
C PHE A 38 9.29 9.69 -19.02
N TRP A 39 8.47 10.72 -18.86
CA TRP A 39 8.68 11.77 -17.85
C TRP A 39 7.79 11.60 -16.61
N SER A 40 6.95 10.56 -16.54
CA SER A 40 6.13 10.28 -15.38
C SER A 40 7.02 9.98 -14.18
N LYS A 41 7.00 10.86 -13.19
CA LYS A 41 7.71 10.66 -11.94
C LYS A 41 7.01 9.64 -11.06
N GLU A 42 7.78 9.10 -10.13
CA GLU A 42 7.28 8.20 -9.11
C GLU A 42 6.27 8.91 -8.21
N ALA A 43 5.19 8.22 -7.90
CA ALA A 43 4.12 8.69 -7.04
C ALA A 43 3.89 7.65 -5.95
N GLY A 44 3.51 8.12 -4.75
CA GLY A 44 3.22 7.22 -3.65
C GLY A 44 2.37 7.86 -2.56
N GLY A 45 2.02 7.04 -1.58
CA GLY A 45 1.07 7.38 -0.53
C GLY A 45 1.01 6.31 0.56
N LEU A 46 0.15 6.56 1.53
CA LEU A 46 -0.21 5.63 2.59
C LEU A 46 -1.47 4.90 2.15
N LEU A 47 -1.57 3.64 2.52
CA LEU A 47 -2.80 2.86 2.42
C LEU A 47 -3.59 3.05 3.71
N LEU A 48 -4.88 3.33 3.57
CA LEU A 48 -5.79 3.66 4.66
C LEU A 48 -6.96 2.67 4.65
N GLY A 49 -7.46 2.35 5.84
CA GLY A 49 -8.55 1.39 5.96
C GLY A 49 -8.91 1.09 7.39
N PHE A 50 -9.39 -0.12 7.64
CA PHE A 50 -9.86 -0.60 8.93
C PHE A 50 -9.22 -1.94 9.29
N VAL A 51 -9.10 -2.20 10.59
CA VAL A 51 -8.79 -3.55 11.09
C VAL A 51 -10.09 -4.18 11.55
N ASP A 52 -10.40 -5.33 10.97
CA ASP A 52 -11.48 -6.19 11.45
C ASP A 52 -11.09 -6.77 12.81
N LYS A 53 -11.88 -6.49 13.86
CA LYS A 53 -11.55 -6.86 15.24
C LYS A 53 -11.79 -8.34 15.55
N GLU A 54 -12.54 -9.06 14.73
CA GLU A 54 -12.84 -10.47 14.95
C GLU A 54 -11.79 -11.35 14.29
N THR A 55 -11.21 -10.89 13.18
CA THR A 55 -10.29 -11.68 12.35
C THR A 55 -8.87 -11.13 12.30
N ASP A 56 -8.61 -9.95 12.88
CA ASP A 56 -7.41 -9.14 12.66
C ASP A 56 -7.12 -8.86 11.17
N GLY A 57 -8.17 -8.93 10.34
CA GLY A 57 -8.12 -8.72 8.91
C GLY A 57 -7.89 -7.27 8.55
N LEU A 58 -6.98 -7.00 7.62
CA LEU A 58 -6.73 -5.65 7.13
C LEU A 58 -7.66 -5.33 5.95
N LEU A 59 -8.60 -4.42 6.15
CA LEU A 59 -9.56 -3.96 5.14
C LEU A 59 -9.08 -2.64 4.55
N ILE A 60 -8.43 -2.66 3.38
CA ILE A 60 -7.82 -1.47 2.80
C ILE A 60 -8.80 -0.84 1.80
N GLU A 61 -9.23 0.37 2.14
CA GLU A 61 -10.36 1.03 1.51
C GLU A 61 -9.96 2.27 0.70
N SER A 62 -8.85 2.92 1.08
CA SER A 62 -8.45 4.21 0.52
C SER A 62 -6.93 4.37 0.56
N ALA A 63 -6.46 5.47 -0.04
CA ALA A 63 -5.06 5.83 -0.03
C ALA A 63 -4.88 7.34 -0.07
N THR A 64 -3.80 7.82 0.54
CA THR A 64 -3.44 9.25 0.45
C THR A 64 -2.92 9.58 -0.94
N LYS A 65 -3.21 10.79 -1.40
CA LYS A 65 -2.81 11.26 -2.74
C LYS A 65 -1.39 11.81 -2.68
N PRO A 66 -0.57 11.60 -3.73
CA PRO A 66 0.67 12.35 -3.93
C PRO A 66 0.36 13.85 -4.02
N GLY A 67 1.29 14.70 -3.61
CA GLY A 67 1.10 16.15 -3.66
C GLY A 67 2.22 16.97 -3.00
N ALA A 68 1.90 18.21 -2.62
CA ALA A 68 2.85 19.16 -2.03
C ALA A 68 3.69 18.61 -0.85
N GLY A 69 5.01 18.70 -0.99
CA GLY A 69 5.98 18.20 0.00
C GLY A 69 6.58 16.84 -0.35
N ASP A 70 6.06 16.14 -1.36
CA ASP A 70 6.72 14.95 -1.90
C ASP A 70 7.91 15.35 -2.78
N SER A 71 8.99 14.58 -2.68
CA SER A 71 10.13 14.68 -3.59
C SER A 71 10.16 13.47 -4.51
N CYS A 72 9.96 13.70 -5.81
CA CYS A 72 9.80 12.65 -6.80
C CYS A 72 10.83 12.77 -7.93
N GLY A 73 11.59 11.70 -8.13
CA GLY A 73 12.36 11.40 -9.34
C GLY A 73 11.60 10.44 -10.26
N ARG A 74 12.29 9.89 -11.27
CA ARG A 74 11.69 8.87 -12.16
C ARG A 74 11.55 7.51 -11.46
N THR A 75 12.50 7.20 -10.58
CA THR A 75 12.67 5.94 -9.84
C THR A 75 13.05 6.23 -8.39
N SER A 76 12.52 7.32 -7.84
CA SER A 76 12.71 7.67 -6.44
C SER A 76 11.51 8.48 -5.94
N PHE A 77 11.04 8.16 -4.75
CA PHE A 77 9.96 8.85 -4.07
C PHE A 77 10.29 9.03 -2.60
N TYR A 78 10.15 10.27 -2.12
CA TYR A 78 10.23 10.60 -0.70
C TYR A 78 8.92 11.26 -0.29
N ARG A 79 8.25 10.62 0.66
CA ARG A 79 6.95 11.02 1.19
C ARG A 79 7.07 12.29 2.04
N GLY A 80 6.26 13.29 1.73
CA GLY A 80 6.12 14.48 2.57
C GLY A 80 5.33 14.21 3.85
N SER A 81 5.55 15.01 4.89
CA SER A 81 4.86 14.87 6.19
C SER A 81 3.34 15.07 6.13
N ARG A 82 2.81 15.67 5.04
CA ARG A 82 1.36 15.84 4.81
C ARG A 82 0.63 14.49 4.85
N HIS A 83 1.22 13.43 4.31
CA HIS A 83 0.55 12.13 4.27
C HIS A 83 0.13 11.64 5.66
N GLN A 84 0.89 11.93 6.70
CA GLN A 84 0.53 11.58 8.07
C GLN A 84 -0.68 12.40 8.56
N LYS A 85 -0.75 13.69 8.21
CA LYS A 85 -1.92 14.53 8.49
C LYS A 85 -3.17 14.02 7.78
N ASP A 86 -3.04 13.58 6.52
CA ASP A 86 -4.14 12.99 5.76
C ASP A 86 -4.63 11.68 6.44
N ALA A 87 -3.72 10.88 7.01
CA ALA A 87 -4.08 9.69 7.79
C ALA A 87 -4.78 10.03 9.12
N GLU A 88 -4.35 11.08 9.81
CA GLU A 88 -5.02 11.58 11.02
C GLU A 88 -6.42 12.15 10.70
N GLU A 89 -6.57 12.86 9.59
CA GLU A 89 -7.86 13.33 9.09
C GLU A 89 -8.79 12.16 8.77
N TRP A 90 -8.29 11.12 8.11
CA TRP A 90 -9.04 9.89 7.88
C TRP A 90 -9.48 9.22 9.19
N ASN A 91 -8.58 9.13 10.17
CA ASN A 91 -8.91 8.58 11.49
C ASN A 91 -10.05 9.40 12.15
N ARG A 92 -9.95 10.74 12.15
CA ARG A 92 -11.02 11.60 12.67
C ARG A 92 -12.34 11.45 11.92
N ALA A 93 -12.31 11.46 10.58
CA ALA A 93 -13.48 11.33 9.73
C ALA A 93 -14.21 9.98 9.90
N THR A 94 -13.48 8.93 10.28
CA THR A 94 -14.03 7.60 10.52
C THR A 94 -14.44 7.35 11.98
N GLY A 95 -14.40 8.39 12.83
CA GLY A 95 -14.73 8.29 14.25
C GLY A 95 -13.69 7.48 15.04
N GLY A 96 -12.42 7.58 14.66
CA GLY A 96 -11.30 6.89 15.32
C GLY A 96 -11.10 5.44 14.90
N ARG A 97 -11.91 4.90 13.98
CA ARG A 97 -11.86 3.49 13.56
C ARG A 97 -10.89 3.22 12.42
N GLY A 98 -10.67 4.20 11.55
CA GLY A 98 -9.78 4.08 10.40
C GLY A 98 -8.33 4.35 10.77
N THR A 99 -7.39 3.68 10.11
CA THR A 99 -5.95 3.82 10.37
C THR A 99 -5.12 3.62 9.11
N GLN A 100 -3.82 3.89 9.21
CA GLN A 100 -2.84 3.52 8.20
C GLN A 100 -2.55 2.01 8.27
N LEU A 101 -2.66 1.35 7.12
CA LEU A 101 -2.47 -0.09 6.97
C LEU A 101 -1.33 -0.48 6.05
N GLY A 102 -0.66 0.51 5.44
CA GLY A 102 0.36 0.22 4.46
C GLY A 102 0.92 1.42 3.73
N LEU A 103 1.74 1.11 2.74
CA LEU A 103 2.41 2.05 1.85
C LEU A 103 2.14 1.63 0.41
N TRP A 104 2.08 2.61 -0.47
CA TRP A 104 2.09 2.36 -1.90
C TRP A 104 2.99 3.34 -2.64
N HIS A 105 3.51 2.90 -3.77
CA HIS A 105 4.16 3.75 -4.76
C HIS A 105 4.09 3.13 -6.16
N THR A 106 4.71 3.78 -7.16
CA THR A 106 4.65 3.37 -8.56
C THR A 106 6.05 3.02 -9.06
N HIS A 107 6.19 2.02 -9.92
CA HIS A 107 7.42 1.83 -10.71
C HIS A 107 7.10 2.00 -12.21
N PRO A 108 8.08 2.44 -13.04
CA PRO A 108 7.91 2.46 -14.49
C PRO A 108 7.94 1.06 -15.13
N GLU A 109 8.19 0.03 -14.35
CA GLU A 109 8.28 -1.37 -14.76
C GLU A 109 6.88 -1.96 -15.07
N PRO A 110 6.73 -2.85 -16.07
CA PRO A 110 5.47 -3.56 -16.32
C PRO A 110 5.01 -4.42 -15.14
N THR A 111 5.94 -5.19 -14.59
CA THR A 111 5.74 -6.05 -13.42
C THR A 111 6.74 -5.62 -12.35
N PRO A 112 6.31 -4.80 -11.39
CA PRO A 112 7.22 -4.09 -10.52
C PRO A 112 7.89 -5.03 -9.52
N GLN A 113 9.15 -4.78 -9.19
CA GLN A 113 9.84 -5.41 -8.06
C GLN A 113 10.26 -4.36 -7.03
N PRO A 114 10.21 -4.65 -5.72
CA PRO A 114 10.81 -3.77 -4.72
C PRO A 114 12.32 -3.67 -4.96
N SER A 115 12.81 -2.45 -5.02
CA SER A 115 14.24 -2.13 -5.02
C SER A 115 14.85 -2.32 -3.63
N THR A 116 16.19 -2.27 -3.53
CA THR A 116 16.86 -2.29 -2.23
C THR A 116 16.40 -1.15 -1.32
N THR A 117 16.18 0.04 -1.88
CA THR A 117 15.67 1.21 -1.15
C THR A 117 14.25 0.97 -0.62
N ASP A 118 13.39 0.31 -1.40
CA ASP A 118 12.03 -0.05 -0.98
C ASP A 118 12.03 -1.02 0.20
N LEU A 119 12.91 -2.02 0.15
CA LEU A 119 13.07 -3.00 1.23
C LEU A 119 13.55 -2.34 2.53
N GLU A 120 14.50 -1.41 2.43
CA GLU A 120 14.99 -0.64 3.57
C GLU A 120 13.93 0.30 4.16
N ASP A 121 13.19 1.02 3.31
CA ASP A 121 12.09 1.90 3.72
C ASP A 121 11.00 1.09 4.44
N CYS A 122 10.56 0.00 3.81
CA CYS A 122 9.55 -0.91 4.37
C CYS A 122 9.99 -1.44 5.75
N ARG A 123 11.24 -1.89 5.87
CA ARG A 123 11.82 -2.35 7.14
C ARG A 123 11.81 -1.24 8.20
N LYS A 124 12.30 -0.03 7.87
CA LYS A 124 12.34 1.10 8.81
C LYS A 124 10.94 1.48 9.30
N VAL A 125 9.98 1.54 8.38
CA VAL A 125 8.59 1.86 8.72
C VAL A 125 8.03 0.85 9.71
N ILE A 126 8.20 -0.45 9.48
CA ILE A 126 7.71 -1.50 10.40
C ILE A 126 8.42 -1.48 11.75
N GLU A 127 9.72 -1.16 11.79
CA GLU A 127 10.48 -1.12 13.04
C GLU A 127 10.13 0.09 13.92
N THR A 128 9.76 1.20 13.30
CA THR A 128 9.51 2.47 14.01
C THR A 128 8.02 2.76 14.21
N GLY A 129 7.16 2.14 13.40
CA GLY A 129 5.72 2.38 13.40
C GLY A 129 4.96 1.41 14.31
N SER A 130 3.90 1.91 14.93
CA SER A 130 2.91 1.10 15.64
C SER A 130 1.81 0.67 14.68
N PHE A 131 1.97 -0.49 14.02
CA PHE A 131 0.94 -1.06 13.15
C PHE A 131 -0.02 -1.95 13.93
N ALA A 132 -1.32 -1.77 13.66
CA ALA A 132 -2.41 -2.35 14.44
C ALA A 132 -2.37 -3.90 14.54
N VAL A 133 -1.77 -4.60 13.57
CA VAL A 133 -1.64 -6.07 13.55
C VAL A 133 -0.19 -6.55 13.41
N GLY A 134 0.78 -5.70 13.76
CA GLY A 134 2.22 -6.02 13.69
C GLY A 134 2.78 -6.14 12.25
N GLY A 135 2.00 -5.77 11.24
CA GLY A 135 2.40 -5.76 9.85
C GLY A 135 1.62 -4.77 9.00
N LEU A 136 2.05 -4.61 7.75
CA LEU A 136 1.49 -3.66 6.79
C LEU A 136 1.47 -4.25 5.37
N LEU A 137 0.59 -3.70 4.53
CA LEU A 137 0.64 -3.96 3.09
C LEU A 137 1.60 -2.98 2.40
N TYR A 138 2.36 -3.52 1.46
CA TYR A 138 3.27 -2.77 0.61
C TYR A 138 2.86 -3.01 -0.84
N ILE A 139 2.46 -1.95 -1.54
CA ILE A 139 1.92 -2.04 -2.91
C ILE A 139 2.80 -1.26 -3.87
N ILE A 140 3.19 -1.90 -4.98
CA ILE A 140 3.90 -1.23 -6.06
C ILE A 140 3.06 -1.31 -7.33
N VAL A 141 2.74 -0.15 -7.90
CA VAL A 141 1.94 -0.01 -9.11
C VAL A 141 2.88 0.04 -10.31
N GLY A 142 2.93 -1.04 -11.09
CA GLY A 142 3.61 -1.08 -12.37
C GLY A 142 2.72 -0.62 -13.52
N THR A 143 3.26 -0.64 -14.74
CA THR A 143 2.52 -0.21 -15.94
C THR A 143 1.53 -1.25 -16.46
N ASN A 144 1.79 -2.55 -16.23
CA ASN A 144 0.90 -3.65 -16.62
C ASN A 144 0.25 -4.36 -15.42
N SER A 145 0.90 -4.37 -14.25
CA SER A 145 0.42 -5.09 -13.06
C SER A 145 0.69 -4.31 -11.78
N ILE A 146 -0.12 -4.56 -10.75
CA ILE A 146 0.13 -4.09 -9.39
C ILE A 146 0.63 -5.28 -8.57
N GLY A 147 1.80 -5.10 -7.95
CA GLY A 147 2.36 -6.07 -7.02
C GLY A 147 1.89 -5.79 -5.60
N CYS A 148 1.64 -6.86 -4.84
CA CYS A 148 1.19 -6.79 -3.46
C CYS A 148 2.11 -7.62 -2.57
N TRP A 149 2.65 -6.99 -1.53
CA TRP A 149 3.47 -7.64 -0.52
C TRP A 149 2.91 -7.40 0.87
N PHE A 150 3.16 -8.35 1.76
CA PHE A 150 2.91 -8.20 3.19
C PHE A 150 4.23 -8.16 3.94
N ALA A 151 4.34 -7.21 4.83
CA ALA A 151 5.54 -6.96 5.59
C ALA A 151 5.22 -7.02 7.09
N LYS A 152 6.05 -7.73 7.86
CA LYS A 152 5.82 -7.96 9.28
C LYS A 152 7.14 -7.83 10.05
N TYR A 153 7.06 -7.38 11.31
CA TYR A 153 8.24 -7.10 12.11
C TYR A 153 9.15 -8.32 12.23
N LYS A 154 10.43 -8.14 11.90
CA LYS A 154 11.48 -9.19 11.87
C LYS A 154 11.19 -10.36 10.92
N GLU A 155 10.26 -10.23 9.99
CA GLU A 155 9.99 -11.21 8.92
C GLU A 155 10.42 -10.64 7.56
N PRO A 156 10.81 -11.49 6.58
CA PRO A 156 11.07 -11.04 5.22
C PRO A 156 9.79 -10.49 4.56
N LEU A 157 9.95 -9.58 3.60
CA LEU A 157 8.84 -9.09 2.78
C LEU A 157 8.25 -10.24 1.95
N ILE A 158 6.96 -10.54 2.12
CA ILE A 158 6.30 -11.69 1.48
C ILE A 158 5.52 -11.19 0.27
N LEU A 159 5.86 -11.69 -0.93
CA LEU A 159 5.03 -11.48 -2.12
C LEU A 159 3.69 -12.24 -1.96
N LEU A 160 2.59 -11.50 -1.98
CA LEU A 160 1.24 -12.07 -1.95
C LEU A 160 0.75 -12.44 -3.36
N GLY A 161 1.20 -11.68 -4.36
CA GLY A 161 0.95 -11.90 -5.78
C GLY A 161 0.88 -10.59 -6.58
N TYR A 162 0.52 -10.73 -7.85
CA TYR A 162 0.22 -9.61 -8.75
C TYR A 162 -1.25 -9.63 -9.16
N PHE A 163 -1.79 -8.45 -9.45
CA PHE A 163 -3.15 -8.31 -9.98
C PHE A 163 -3.21 -7.19 -11.02
N GLU A 164 -4.25 -7.24 -11.85
CA GLU A 164 -4.45 -6.22 -12.88
C GLU A 164 -4.91 -4.89 -12.27
N PRO A 165 -4.33 -3.76 -12.72
CA PRO A 165 -4.74 -2.42 -12.33
C PRO A 165 -6.13 -2.06 -12.84
#